data_AF-A0A9D9ECI7-F1
#
_entry.id   AF-A0A9D9ECI7-F1
#
_cell.length_a   1.000
_cell.length_b   1.000
_cell.length_c   1.000
_cell.angle_alpha   90.00
_cell.angle_beta   90.00
_cell.angle_gamma   90.00
#
_symmetry.space_group_name_H-M   'P 1'
#
loop_
_entity.id
_entity.type
_entity.pdbx_description
1 polymer ?
#
loop_
_entity_poly.entity_id
_entity_poly.type
_entity_poly.pdbx_seq_one_letter_code
_entity_poly.pdbx_strand_id
1 'polypeptide(L)'
;VIGLKVIRQNAEPVSQAMWMTESAMRSLGLDYDCTSLELDNGMIPVCGIIQDFTKGRAGSPSGEFLLCCWIMDMKSEEDFRVIRQLAVKVNGDEKDALRQIKDFYASKGFSEDEIHVQTYNEINRNLYYMEDQNMQLITVFTGLILLLSVMAMIAMSTYYARQHARQTAIRKVMGCSRAKVYADTARGFLYAVGIAVAIGVPCSVIVAGHWLESYSYRIGNSVWIYLAAALVMLAVAVVSISWQAVRLMNTDPVDALKTE
;
A
#
# COMPACT_ATOMS: atom_id res chain seq x y z
N VAL A 1 2.27 -28.16 10.02
CA VAL A 1 0.97 -27.62 10.51
C VAL A 1 1.18 -26.12 10.78
N ILE A 2 0.26 -25.23 10.36
CA ILE A 2 0.38 -23.74 10.27
C ILE A 2 1.30 -23.19 9.16
N GLY A 3 2.22 -23.98 8.59
CA GLY A 3 3.06 -23.51 7.47
C GLY A 3 4.32 -22.75 7.91
N LEU A 4 4.64 -22.81 9.20
CA LEU A 4 5.92 -22.37 9.73
C LEU A 4 7.05 -23.16 9.07
N LYS A 5 8.05 -22.45 8.55
CA LYS A 5 9.23 -23.06 7.91
C LYS A 5 10.25 -23.41 8.99
N VAL A 6 10.52 -24.69 9.15
CA VAL A 6 11.60 -25.18 10.02
C VAL A 6 12.93 -24.94 9.31
N ILE A 7 13.84 -24.25 9.97
CA ILE A 7 15.21 -24.02 9.48
C ILE A 7 16.08 -25.19 9.91
N ARG A 8 15.99 -25.57 11.19
CA ARG A 8 16.81 -26.61 11.78
C ARG A 8 16.05 -27.35 12.87
N GLN A 9 16.22 -28.66 12.94
CA GLN A 9 15.67 -29.48 14.01
C GLN A 9 16.82 -30.18 14.72
N ASN A 10 16.98 -29.91 16.01
CA ASN A 10 18.07 -30.41 16.84
C ASN A 10 17.61 -31.57 17.73
N ALA A 11 16.32 -31.63 18.07
CA ALA A 11 15.73 -32.65 18.91
C ALA A 11 14.35 -33.08 18.40
N GLU A 12 13.83 -34.19 18.93
CA GLU A 12 12.47 -34.63 18.63
C GLU A 12 11.43 -33.70 19.29
N PRO A 13 10.31 -33.43 18.59
CA PRO A 13 9.24 -32.58 19.10
C PRO A 13 8.42 -33.32 20.16
N VAL A 14 8.95 -33.39 21.37
CA VAL A 14 8.28 -33.99 22.54
C VAL A 14 7.37 -32.97 23.24
N SER A 15 6.46 -33.46 24.08
CA SER A 15 5.59 -32.60 24.90
C SER A 15 6.43 -31.69 25.81
N GLN A 16 6.00 -30.45 25.97
CA GLN A 16 6.68 -29.33 26.64
C GLN A 16 7.93 -28.78 25.93
N ALA A 17 8.27 -29.29 24.74
CA ALA A 17 9.38 -28.76 23.97
C ALA A 17 8.99 -27.49 23.20
N MET A 18 10.00 -26.66 22.93
CA MET A 18 9.83 -25.34 22.32
C MET A 18 10.55 -25.24 20.97
N TRP A 19 9.88 -24.63 19.99
CA TRP A 19 10.52 -24.08 18.79
C TRP A 19 10.79 -22.60 18.97
N MET A 20 11.98 -22.15 18.59
CA MET A 20 12.38 -20.76 18.72
C MET A 20 12.60 -20.14 17.35
N THR A 21 12.29 -18.86 17.19
CA THR A 21 12.64 -18.17 15.95
C THR A 21 14.12 -17.77 15.91
N GLU A 22 14.67 -17.50 14.73
CA GLU A 22 16.08 -17.11 14.55
C GLU A 22 16.42 -15.84 15.36
N SER A 23 15.55 -14.82 15.32
CA SER A 23 15.71 -13.60 16.11
C SER A 23 15.68 -13.87 17.61
N ALA A 24 14.82 -14.79 18.06
CA ALA A 24 14.75 -15.17 19.47
C ALA A 24 16.06 -15.83 19.95
N MET A 25 16.61 -16.76 19.17
CA MET A 25 17.90 -17.39 19.46
C MET A 25 19.03 -16.36 19.53
N ARG A 26 19.10 -15.44 18.56
CA ARG A 26 20.10 -14.36 18.53
C ARG A 26 19.96 -13.42 19.72
N SER A 27 18.74 -13.07 20.11
CA SER A 27 18.49 -12.17 21.24
C SER A 27 18.85 -12.77 22.61
N LEU A 28 18.70 -14.08 22.76
CA LEU A 28 19.07 -14.81 23.98
C LEU A 28 20.54 -15.25 24.00
N GLY A 29 21.29 -15.02 22.91
CA GLY A 29 22.69 -15.45 22.79
C GLY A 29 22.86 -16.98 22.76
N LEU A 30 21.84 -17.72 22.34
CA LEU A 30 21.86 -19.18 22.27
C LEU A 30 22.49 -19.66 20.97
N ASP A 31 23.23 -20.76 21.04
CA ASP A 31 23.77 -21.42 19.85
C ASP A 31 22.66 -22.13 19.06
N TYR A 32 22.84 -22.22 17.73
CA TYR A 32 21.86 -22.81 16.82
C TYR A 32 21.66 -24.30 17.03
N ASP A 33 22.59 -24.97 17.73
CA ASP A 33 22.56 -26.37 18.12
C ASP A 33 22.02 -26.61 19.55
N CYS A 34 21.51 -25.56 20.20
CA CYS A 34 20.92 -25.68 21.53
C CYS A 34 19.75 -26.69 21.53
N THR A 35 19.75 -27.57 22.53
CA THR A 35 18.72 -28.60 22.76
C THR A 35 17.96 -28.39 24.06
N SER A 36 18.39 -27.45 24.91
CA SER A 36 17.73 -27.13 26.18
C SER A 36 17.99 -25.69 26.59
N LEU A 37 16.96 -24.99 27.04
CA LEU A 37 17.01 -23.63 27.55
C LEU A 37 16.71 -23.63 29.05
N GLU A 38 17.58 -23.01 29.84
CA GLU A 38 17.32 -22.76 31.26
C GLU A 38 16.45 -21.50 31.39
N LEU A 39 15.27 -21.66 31.98
CA LEU A 39 14.38 -20.57 32.36
C LEU A 39 14.12 -20.66 33.88
N ASP A 40 13.59 -19.59 34.47
CA ASP A 40 13.33 -19.51 35.93
C ASP A 40 12.53 -20.70 36.49
N ASN A 41 11.76 -21.39 35.64
CA ASN A 41 10.91 -22.52 36.01
C ASN A 41 11.51 -23.91 35.65
N GLY A 42 12.78 -23.98 35.25
CA GLY A 42 13.50 -25.21 34.93
C GLY A 42 14.04 -25.30 33.50
N MET A 43 14.63 -26.46 33.19
CA MET A 43 15.21 -26.76 31.87
C MET A 43 14.11 -27.14 30.88
N ILE A 44 13.98 -26.36 29.81
CA ILE A 44 12.98 -26.56 28.77
C ILE A 44 13.65 -27.14 27.52
N PRO A 45 13.20 -28.29 26.98
CA PRO A 45 13.78 -28.84 25.77
C PRO A 45 13.47 -27.94 24.56
N VAL A 46 14.49 -27.68 23.74
CA VAL A 46 14.37 -26.89 22.50
C VAL A 46 14.43 -27.84 21.31
N CYS A 47 13.34 -27.91 20.55
CA CYS A 47 13.21 -28.76 19.35
C CYS A 47 14.15 -28.32 18.22
N GLY A 48 14.35 -27.00 18.11
CA GLY A 48 15.10 -26.38 17.04
C GLY A 48 14.56 -25.00 16.66
N ILE A 49 14.87 -24.59 15.44
CA ILE A 49 14.73 -23.22 14.96
C ILE A 49 13.74 -23.15 13.81
N ILE A 50 12.81 -22.21 13.93
CA ILE A 50 11.85 -21.83 12.89
C ILE A 50 12.21 -20.47 12.31
N GLN A 51 11.79 -20.24 11.07
CA GLN A 51 11.93 -18.94 10.43
C GLN A 51 11.15 -17.88 11.20
N ASP A 52 11.75 -16.69 11.35
CA ASP A 52 11.06 -15.52 11.90
C ASP A 52 9.77 -15.24 11.13
N PHE A 53 8.69 -15.02 11.88
CA PHE A 53 7.42 -14.59 11.34
C PHE A 53 6.96 -13.34 12.11
N THR A 54 6.34 -12.40 11.41
CA THR A 54 5.91 -11.15 12.03
C THR A 54 4.52 -11.32 12.62
N LYS A 55 4.33 -10.88 13.86
CA LYS A 55 3.01 -10.78 14.49
C LYS A 55 2.62 -9.30 14.56
N GLY A 56 1.48 -8.94 13.96
CA GLY A 56 1.00 -7.56 13.95
C GLY A 56 1.05 -6.94 12.55
N ARG A 57 1.37 -5.65 12.47
CA ARG A 57 1.38 -4.89 11.21
C ARG A 57 2.66 -5.16 10.42
N ALA A 58 2.62 -5.08 9.09
CA ALA A 58 3.83 -5.20 8.25
C ALA A 58 4.94 -4.18 8.60
N GLY A 59 4.59 -3.05 9.22
CA GLY A 59 5.53 -2.03 9.68
C GLY A 59 6.07 -2.22 11.10
N SER A 60 5.54 -3.18 11.89
CA SER A 60 6.13 -3.44 13.21
C SER A 60 7.46 -4.17 13.05
N PRO A 61 8.55 -3.71 13.70
CA PRO A 61 9.82 -4.41 13.64
C PRO A 61 9.65 -5.84 14.16
N SER A 62 10.14 -6.81 13.40
CA SER A 62 10.07 -8.24 13.75
C SER A 62 10.97 -8.63 14.92
N GLY A 63 11.69 -7.69 15.53
CA GLY A 63 12.85 -7.94 16.40
C GLY A 63 12.64 -7.83 17.91
N GLU A 64 11.47 -7.40 18.41
CA GLU A 64 11.32 -7.13 19.86
C GLU A 64 10.52 -8.17 20.62
N PHE A 65 9.91 -9.16 19.95
CA PHE A 65 9.19 -10.23 20.62
C PHE A 65 9.93 -11.55 20.49
N LEU A 66 10.21 -12.19 21.62
CA LEU A 66 10.59 -13.60 21.69
C LEU A 66 9.42 -14.46 21.19
N LEU A 67 9.37 -14.68 19.88
CA LEU A 67 8.40 -15.59 19.29
C LEU A 67 8.92 -17.01 19.45
N CYS A 68 8.12 -17.82 20.11
CA CYS A 68 8.36 -19.24 20.29
C CYS A 68 7.04 -20.01 20.10
N CYS A 69 7.16 -21.27 19.71
CA CYS A 69 6.02 -22.18 19.62
C CYS A 69 6.23 -23.32 20.60
N TRP A 70 5.37 -23.40 21.60
CA TRP A 70 5.37 -24.47 22.59
C TRP A 70 4.56 -25.65 22.07
N ILE A 71 5.09 -26.85 22.26
CA ILE A 71 4.37 -28.09 22.08
C ILE A 71 3.82 -28.46 23.44
N MET A 72 2.50 -28.44 23.61
CA MET A 72 1.85 -28.84 24.86
C MET A 72 0.80 -29.89 24.56
N ASP A 73 0.90 -31.03 25.26
CA ASP A 73 -0.18 -32.00 25.31
C ASP A 73 -1.27 -31.49 26.25
N MET A 74 -2.40 -31.05 25.70
CA MET A 74 -3.54 -30.56 26.47
C MET A 74 -4.36 -31.74 27.02
N LYS A 75 -4.05 -32.21 28.23
CA LYS A 75 -4.69 -33.41 28.83
C LYS A 75 -5.59 -33.07 30.02
N SER A 76 -5.29 -32.00 30.74
CA SER A 76 -6.05 -31.56 31.92
C SER A 76 -6.77 -30.23 31.65
N GLU A 77 -7.82 -29.94 32.43
CA GLU A 77 -8.54 -28.67 32.35
C GLU A 77 -7.64 -27.46 32.63
N GLU A 78 -6.61 -27.63 33.48
CA GLU A 78 -5.64 -26.58 33.78
C GLU A 78 -4.78 -26.22 32.56
N ASP A 79 -4.48 -27.18 31.68
CA ASP A 79 -3.70 -26.94 30.46
C ASP A 79 -4.43 -26.01 29.49
N PHE A 80 -5.77 -26.01 29.49
CA PHE A 80 -6.56 -25.12 28.63
C PHE A 80 -6.59 -23.67 29.13
N ARG A 81 -6.19 -23.40 30.38
CA ARG A 81 -6.20 -22.03 30.96
C ARG A 81 -5.19 -21.09 30.29
N VAL A 82 -4.16 -21.63 29.63
CA VAL A 82 -3.17 -20.81 28.92
C VAL A 82 -3.62 -20.38 27.52
N ILE A 83 -4.71 -20.97 27.00
CA ILE A 83 -5.22 -20.64 25.67
C ILE A 83 -6.05 -19.36 25.75
N ARG A 84 -5.49 -18.27 25.20
CA ARG A 84 -6.22 -16.99 25.06
C ARG A 84 -6.93 -16.85 23.72
N GLN A 85 -6.41 -17.51 22.68
CA GLN A 85 -6.92 -17.45 21.31
C GLN A 85 -6.73 -18.82 20.66
N LEU A 86 -7.76 -19.29 19.96
CA LEU A 86 -7.73 -20.53 19.20
C LEU A 86 -7.76 -20.20 17.71
N ALA A 87 -6.74 -20.63 16.96
CA ALA A 87 -6.72 -20.53 15.52
C ALA A 87 -7.10 -21.88 14.90
N VAL A 88 -8.16 -21.90 14.08
CA VAL A 88 -8.64 -23.10 13.40
C VAL A 88 -8.40 -22.94 11.91
N LYS A 89 -7.71 -23.91 11.30
CA LYS A 89 -7.54 -23.96 9.84
C LYS A 89 -8.73 -24.70 9.23
N VAL A 90 -9.40 -24.05 8.30
CA VAL A 90 -10.58 -24.59 7.59
C VAL A 90 -10.20 -24.90 6.14
N ASN A 91 -10.75 -25.98 5.58
CA ASN A 91 -10.71 -26.27 4.16
C ASN A 91 -12.12 -26.00 3.57
N GLY A 92 -12.34 -24.88 2.90
CA GLY A 92 -13.65 -24.50 2.35
C GLY A 92 -13.95 -23.00 2.45
N ASP A 93 -15.23 -22.63 2.44
CA ASP A 93 -15.67 -21.24 2.67
C ASP A 93 -15.51 -20.86 4.15
N GLU A 94 -14.75 -19.79 4.40
CA GLU A 94 -14.51 -19.25 5.74
C GLU A 94 -15.79 -18.78 6.42
N LYS A 95 -16.76 -18.24 5.67
CA LYS A 95 -18.01 -17.70 6.23
C LYS A 95 -18.92 -18.81 6.74
N ASP A 96 -19.01 -19.90 6.00
CA ASP A 96 -19.80 -21.07 6.41
C ASP A 96 -19.19 -21.73 7.64
N ALA A 97 -17.86 -21.85 7.70
CA ALA A 97 -17.18 -22.37 8.87
C ALA A 97 -17.34 -21.44 10.09
N LEU A 98 -17.27 -20.13 9.89
CA LEU A 98 -17.53 -19.15 10.95
C LEU A 98 -18.92 -19.35 11.54
N ARG A 99 -19.94 -19.51 10.67
CA ARG A 99 -21.32 -19.76 11.09
C ARG A 99 -21.45 -21.06 11.86
N GLN A 100 -20.88 -22.15 11.37
CA GLN A 100 -20.92 -23.45 12.06
C GLN A 100 -20.26 -23.41 13.44
N ILE A 101 -19.13 -22.70 13.57
CA ILE A 101 -18.44 -22.53 14.85
C ILE A 101 -19.31 -21.72 15.82
N LYS A 102 -19.90 -20.62 15.36
CA LYS A 102 -20.84 -19.83 16.16
C LYS A 102 -22.04 -20.64 16.62
N ASP A 103 -22.66 -21.40 15.73
CA ASP A 103 -23.81 -22.26 16.04
C ASP A 103 -23.43 -23.36 17.05
N PHE A 104 -22.24 -23.95 16.92
CA PHE A 104 -21.72 -24.93 17.88
C PHE A 104 -21.59 -24.34 19.30
N TYR A 105 -21.00 -23.16 19.43
CA TYR A 105 -20.86 -22.50 20.73
C TYR A 105 -22.19 -22.03 21.31
N ALA A 106 -23.09 -21.52 20.47
CA ALA A 106 -24.45 -21.18 20.87
C ALA A 106 -25.20 -22.41 21.42
N SER A 107 -25.03 -23.59 20.81
CA SER A 107 -25.62 -24.84 21.29
C SER A 107 -25.11 -25.28 22.66
N LYS A 108 -23.94 -24.78 23.09
CA LYS A 108 -23.34 -25.03 24.40
C LYS A 108 -23.72 -23.97 25.45
N GLY A 109 -24.55 -23.00 25.09
CA GLY A 109 -25.05 -21.96 25.99
C GLY A 109 -24.16 -20.73 26.09
N PHE A 110 -23.13 -20.61 25.24
CA PHE A 110 -22.31 -19.39 25.16
C PHE A 110 -22.99 -18.35 24.27
N SER A 111 -23.00 -17.11 24.72
CA SER A 111 -23.50 -15.97 23.95
C SER A 111 -22.45 -15.43 22.97
N GLU A 112 -22.89 -14.67 21.94
CA GLU A 112 -21.96 -14.05 20.97
C GLU A 112 -21.00 -13.04 21.62
N ASP A 113 -21.36 -12.47 22.77
CA ASP A 113 -20.53 -11.53 23.52
C ASP A 113 -19.42 -12.24 24.32
N GLU A 114 -19.59 -13.52 24.63
CA GLU A 114 -18.58 -14.31 25.36
C GLU A 114 -17.53 -14.93 24.43
N ILE A 115 -17.88 -15.17 23.16
CA ILE A 115 -17.00 -15.83 22.19
C ILE A 115 -16.90 -15.01 20.89
N HIS A 116 -15.80 -14.28 20.79
CA HIS A 116 -15.44 -13.56 19.57
C HIS A 116 -14.77 -14.49 18.55
N VAL A 117 -15.58 -15.02 17.63
CA VAL A 117 -15.08 -15.74 16.45
C VAL A 117 -14.95 -14.76 15.28
N GLN A 118 -13.74 -14.63 14.73
CA GLN A 118 -13.45 -13.77 13.59
C GLN A 118 -12.61 -14.50 12.56
N THR A 119 -12.75 -14.12 11.29
CA THR A 119 -11.88 -14.63 10.22
C THR A 119 -10.54 -13.89 10.23
N TYR A 120 -9.48 -14.55 9.78
CA TYR A 120 -8.16 -13.90 9.69
C TYR A 120 -8.17 -12.71 8.72
N ASN A 121 -8.97 -12.80 7.65
CA ASN A 121 -9.19 -11.70 6.71
C ASN A 121 -9.81 -10.47 7.37
N GLU A 122 -10.74 -10.66 8.29
CA GLU A 122 -11.37 -9.58 9.05
C GLU A 122 -10.42 -8.97 10.08
N ILE A 123 -9.64 -9.81 10.77
CA ILE A 123 -8.57 -9.36 11.67
C ILE A 123 -7.59 -8.48 10.89
N ASN A 124 -7.11 -8.93 9.73
CA ASN A 124 -6.20 -8.15 8.88
C ASN A 124 -6.84 -6.84 8.43
N ARG A 125 -8.10 -6.86 7.98
CA ARG A 125 -8.81 -5.65 7.58
C ARG A 125 -8.90 -4.62 8.71
N ASN A 126 -9.17 -5.07 9.94
CA ASN A 126 -9.21 -4.20 11.11
C ASN A 126 -7.82 -3.66 11.48
N LEU A 127 -6.76 -4.46 11.33
CA LEU A 127 -5.38 -4.01 11.53
C LEU A 127 -5.00 -2.86 10.61
N TYR A 128 -5.49 -2.88 9.37
CA TYR A 128 -5.19 -1.93 8.29
C TYR A 128 -6.27 -0.86 8.04
N TYR A 129 -7.28 -0.78 8.90
CA TYR A 129 -8.43 0.11 8.69
C TYR A 129 -8.03 1.60 8.61
N MET A 130 -7.09 2.04 9.45
CA MET A 130 -6.61 3.43 9.42
C MET A 130 -5.78 3.72 8.17
N GLU A 131 -4.97 2.76 7.71
CA GLU A 131 -4.26 2.89 6.43
C GLU A 131 -5.23 3.02 5.25
N ASP A 132 -6.32 2.24 5.23
CA ASP A 132 -7.34 2.33 4.18
C ASP A 132 -8.03 3.71 4.16
N GLN A 133 -8.42 4.23 5.33
CA GLN A 133 -8.97 5.58 5.44
C GLN A 133 -7.99 6.63 4.91
N ASN A 134 -6.72 6.57 5.29
CA ASN A 134 -5.70 7.49 4.80
C ASN A 134 -5.55 7.40 3.26
N MET A 135 -5.60 6.19 2.70
CA MET A 135 -5.54 5.99 1.25
C MET A 135 -6.75 6.60 0.54
N GLN A 136 -7.95 6.49 1.11
CA GLN A 136 -9.15 7.14 0.60
C GLN A 136 -9.02 8.67 0.62
N LEU A 137 -8.56 9.25 1.74
CA LEU A 137 -8.31 10.70 1.85
C LEU A 137 -7.30 11.18 0.79
N ILE A 138 -6.17 10.49 0.64
CA ILE A 138 -5.16 10.81 -0.37
C ILE A 138 -5.74 10.74 -1.78
N THR A 139 -6.59 9.75 -2.06
CA THR A 139 -7.25 9.59 -3.37
C THR A 139 -8.19 10.76 -3.65
N VAL A 140 -8.99 11.19 -2.67
CA VAL A 140 -9.87 12.36 -2.81
C VAL A 140 -9.07 13.64 -3.02
N PHE A 141 -8.02 13.88 -2.22
CA PHE A 141 -7.16 15.05 -2.39
C PHE A 141 -6.44 15.04 -3.74
N THR A 142 -6.01 13.88 -4.23
CA THR A 142 -5.42 13.75 -5.56
C THR A 142 -6.42 14.14 -6.64
N GLY A 143 -7.67 13.67 -6.53
CA GLY A 143 -8.75 14.08 -7.43
C GLY A 143 -9.02 15.59 -7.41
N LEU A 144 -9.02 16.20 -6.22
CA LEU A 144 -9.16 17.66 -6.06
C LEU A 144 -7.99 18.41 -6.70
N ILE A 145 -6.75 17.97 -6.47
CA ILE A 145 -5.55 18.58 -7.07
C ILE A 145 -5.61 18.50 -8.60
N LEU A 146 -6.07 17.38 -9.17
CA LEU A 146 -6.27 17.25 -10.61
C LEU A 146 -7.31 18.23 -11.14
N LEU A 147 -8.46 18.37 -10.48
CA LEU A 147 -9.49 19.35 -10.85
C LEU A 147 -8.96 20.78 -10.79
N LEU A 148 -8.27 21.13 -9.70
CA LEU A 148 -7.63 22.43 -9.53
C LEU A 148 -6.59 22.69 -10.61
N SER A 149 -5.81 21.68 -11.00
CA SER A 149 -4.82 21.79 -12.07
C SER A 149 -5.48 22.10 -13.42
N VAL A 150 -6.58 21.42 -13.75
CA VAL A 150 -7.34 21.70 -14.99
C VAL A 150 -7.94 23.11 -14.95
N MET A 151 -8.52 23.52 -13.82
CA MET A 151 -9.05 24.88 -13.64
C MET A 151 -7.96 25.95 -13.79
N ALA A 152 -6.80 25.74 -13.17
CA ALA A 152 -5.65 26.63 -13.29
C ALA A 152 -5.18 26.75 -14.74
N MET A 153 -5.14 25.63 -15.46
CA MET A 153 -4.76 25.61 -16.88
C MET A 153 -5.76 26.37 -17.77
N ILE A 154 -7.07 26.25 -17.51
CA ILE A 154 -8.12 27.01 -18.22
C ILE A 154 -8.01 28.52 -17.93
N ALA A 155 -7.75 28.89 -16.67
CA ALA A 155 -7.56 30.28 -16.27
C ALA A 155 -6.34 30.90 -16.97
N MET A 156 -5.19 30.20 -16.92
CA MET A 156 -3.96 30.57 -17.65
C MET A 156 -4.21 30.70 -19.15
N SER A 157 -4.92 29.73 -19.76
CA SER A 157 -5.22 29.74 -21.18
C SER A 157 -6.06 30.97 -21.58
N THR A 158 -7.06 31.31 -20.77
CA THR A 158 -7.93 32.49 -21.03
C THR A 158 -7.13 33.78 -20.93
N TYR A 159 -6.23 33.89 -19.94
CA TYR A 159 -5.33 35.02 -19.79
C TYR A 159 -4.35 35.13 -20.97
N TYR A 160 -3.70 34.02 -21.32
CA TYR A 160 -2.75 33.93 -22.42
C TYR A 160 -3.40 34.29 -23.78
N ALA A 161 -4.61 33.79 -24.02
CA ALA A 161 -5.39 34.10 -25.21
C ALA A 161 -5.66 35.60 -25.34
N ARG A 162 -6.00 36.30 -24.24
CA ARG A 162 -6.21 37.75 -24.24
C ARG A 162 -4.91 38.51 -24.50
N GLN A 163 -3.81 38.14 -23.86
CA GLN A 163 -2.53 38.84 -23.99
C GLN A 163 -1.89 38.67 -25.38
N HIS A 164 -2.05 37.50 -26.01
CA HIS A 164 -1.51 37.19 -27.33
C HIS A 164 -2.55 37.27 -28.46
N ALA A 165 -3.77 37.76 -28.18
CA ALA A 165 -4.86 37.88 -29.14
C ALA A 165 -4.42 38.68 -30.38
N ARG A 166 -3.80 39.85 -30.18
CA ARG A 166 -3.36 40.73 -31.27
C ARG A 166 -2.27 40.09 -32.14
N GLN A 167 -1.29 39.44 -31.53
CA GLN A 167 -0.21 38.77 -32.26
C GLN A 167 -0.74 37.58 -33.07
N THR A 168 -1.67 36.83 -32.49
CA THR A 168 -2.29 35.66 -33.14
C THR A 168 -3.24 36.08 -34.26
N ALA A 169 -4.00 37.15 -34.07
CA ALA A 169 -4.88 37.73 -35.09
C ALA A 169 -4.07 38.22 -36.30
N ILE A 170 -2.97 38.96 -36.08
CA ILE A 170 -2.07 39.41 -37.16
C ILE A 170 -1.47 38.22 -37.91
N ARG A 171 -0.99 37.17 -37.21
CA ARG A 171 -0.48 35.94 -37.85
C ARG A 171 -1.55 35.17 -38.63
N LYS A 172 -2.79 35.11 -38.13
CA LYS A 172 -3.93 34.50 -38.84
C LYS A 172 -4.22 35.24 -40.16
N VAL A 173 -4.21 36.58 -40.14
CA VAL A 173 -4.41 37.41 -41.35
C VAL A 173 -3.26 37.25 -42.34
N MET A 174 -2.03 37.06 -41.86
CA MET A 174 -0.86 36.73 -42.71
C MET A 174 -0.85 35.28 -43.24
N GLY A 175 -1.94 34.51 -43.08
CA GLY A 175 -2.07 33.17 -43.67
C GLY A 175 -1.44 32.03 -42.84
N CYS A 176 -1.20 32.22 -41.54
CA CYS A 176 -0.68 31.14 -40.69
C CYS A 176 -1.68 29.97 -40.61
N SER A 177 -1.21 28.75 -40.88
CA SER A 177 -2.08 27.57 -40.86
C SER A 177 -2.54 27.22 -39.44
N ARG A 178 -3.78 26.72 -39.31
CA ARG A 178 -4.36 26.26 -38.03
C ARG A 178 -3.47 25.20 -37.36
N ALA A 179 -2.84 24.33 -38.15
CA ALA A 179 -1.93 23.29 -37.65
C ALA A 179 -0.66 23.88 -37.01
N LYS A 180 -0.15 25.01 -37.53
CA LYS A 180 1.05 25.66 -36.97
C LYS A 180 0.76 26.31 -35.62
N VAL A 181 -0.41 26.92 -35.46
CA VAL A 181 -0.88 27.48 -34.18
C VAL A 181 -1.06 26.38 -33.12
N TYR A 182 -1.64 25.24 -33.52
CA TYR A 182 -1.76 24.06 -32.66
C TYR A 182 -0.39 23.53 -32.23
N ALA A 183 0.54 23.34 -33.18
CA ALA A 183 1.86 22.79 -32.90
C ALA A 183 2.69 23.68 -31.96
N ASP A 184 2.69 25.00 -32.18
CA ASP A 184 3.41 25.95 -31.32
C ASP A 184 2.85 25.93 -29.88
N THR A 185 1.52 25.84 -29.75
CA THR A 185 0.85 25.76 -28.44
C THR A 185 1.16 24.44 -27.75
N ALA A 186 1.02 23.32 -28.46
CA ALA A 186 1.28 21.99 -27.93
C ALA A 186 2.74 21.81 -27.50
N ARG A 187 3.69 22.33 -28.28
CA ARG A 187 5.13 22.25 -27.97
C ARG A 187 5.48 22.98 -26.69
N GLY A 188 4.94 24.19 -26.47
CA GLY A 188 5.17 24.96 -25.25
C GLY A 188 4.71 24.21 -24.00
N PHE A 189 3.50 23.64 -24.04
CA PHE A 189 2.96 22.88 -22.91
C PHE A 189 3.61 21.52 -22.70
N LEU A 190 3.87 20.75 -23.77
CA LEU A 190 4.56 19.47 -23.65
C LEU A 190 5.98 19.63 -23.09
N TYR A 191 6.67 20.73 -23.42
CA TYR A 191 7.97 21.03 -22.84
C TYR A 191 7.87 21.29 -21.33
N ALA A 192 6.90 22.10 -20.89
CA ALA A 192 6.65 22.35 -19.48
C ALA A 192 6.29 21.06 -18.70
N VAL A 193 5.43 20.22 -19.27
CA VAL A 193 5.05 18.92 -18.68
C VAL A 193 6.25 17.97 -18.64
N GLY A 194 7.07 17.95 -19.69
CA GLY A 194 8.29 17.14 -19.73
C GLY A 194 9.27 17.49 -18.61
N ILE A 195 9.48 18.79 -18.36
CA ILE A 195 10.31 19.26 -17.23
C ILE A 195 9.68 18.85 -15.89
N ALA A 196 8.36 19.04 -15.74
CA ALA A 196 7.66 18.66 -14.52
C ALA A 196 7.78 17.16 -14.22
N VAL A 197 7.63 16.30 -15.23
CA VAL A 197 7.82 14.83 -15.09
C VAL A 197 9.28 14.49 -14.79
N ALA A 198 10.23 15.14 -15.45
CA ALA A 198 11.66 14.89 -15.25
C ALA A 198 12.13 15.19 -13.82
N ILE A 199 11.50 16.15 -13.13
CA ILE A 199 11.79 16.48 -11.74
C ILE A 199 10.89 15.68 -10.77
N GLY A 200 9.61 15.54 -11.11
CA GLY A 200 8.61 14.90 -10.26
C GLY A 200 8.84 13.41 -10.09
N VAL A 201 9.28 12.70 -11.14
CA VAL A 201 9.54 11.25 -11.06
C VAL A 201 10.69 10.93 -10.09
N PRO A 202 11.90 11.51 -10.21
CA PRO A 202 12.97 11.27 -9.25
C PRO A 202 12.58 11.63 -7.82
N CYS A 203 11.88 12.75 -7.63
CA CYS A 203 11.40 13.16 -6.31
C CYS A 203 10.45 12.10 -5.72
N SER A 204 9.52 11.59 -6.53
CA SER A 204 8.57 10.54 -6.11
C SER A 204 9.27 9.22 -5.79
N VAL A 205 10.32 8.85 -6.52
CA VAL A 205 11.11 7.64 -6.27
C VAL A 205 11.82 7.73 -4.93
N ILE A 206 12.42 8.88 -4.60
CA ILE A 206 13.12 9.10 -3.34
C ILE A 206 12.13 9.05 -2.17
N VAL A 207 11.03 9.80 -2.25
CA VAL A 207 10.02 9.85 -1.17
C VAL A 207 9.41 8.48 -0.92
N ALA A 208 9.04 7.76 -1.98
CA ALA A 208 8.51 6.40 -1.86
C ALA A 208 9.55 5.41 -1.31
N GLY A 209 10.83 5.55 -1.70
CA GLY A 209 11.92 4.74 -1.18
C GLY A 209 12.08 4.90 0.32
N HIS A 210 12.18 6.14 0.81
CA HIS A 210 12.27 6.46 2.24
C HIS A 210 11.04 5.98 3.02
N TRP A 211 9.84 6.08 2.42
CA TRP A 211 8.63 5.56 3.04
C TRP A 211 8.63 4.03 3.14
N LEU A 212 9.07 3.33 2.08
CA LEU A 212 9.18 1.87 2.06
C LEU A 212 10.25 1.32 3.01
N GLU A 213 11.27 2.10 3.37
CA GLU A 213 12.27 1.74 4.38
C GLU A 213 11.69 1.57 5.79
N SER A 214 10.55 2.22 6.07
CA SER A 214 9.87 2.06 7.36
C SER A 214 9.18 0.69 7.51
N TYR A 215 9.15 -0.13 6.45
CA TYR A 215 8.51 -1.44 6.45
C TYR A 215 9.55 -2.56 6.43
N SER A 216 9.46 -3.47 7.40
CA SER A 216 10.31 -4.67 7.47
C SER A 216 10.05 -5.62 6.30
N TYR A 217 8.78 -5.76 5.91
CA TYR A 217 8.36 -6.44 4.69
C TYR A 217 7.86 -5.42 3.67
N ARG A 218 8.68 -5.14 2.65
CA ARG A 218 8.40 -4.14 1.61
C ARG A 218 8.30 -4.76 0.23
N ILE A 219 7.40 -4.21 -0.58
CA ILE A 219 7.41 -4.46 -2.02
C ILE A 219 8.64 -3.82 -2.65
N GLY A 220 9.16 -4.41 -3.73
CA GLY A 220 10.21 -3.77 -4.52
C GLY A 220 9.71 -2.44 -5.08
N ASN A 221 10.53 -1.39 -4.98
CA ASN A 221 10.20 -0.08 -5.57
C ASN A 221 10.28 -0.18 -7.10
N SER A 222 9.15 -0.52 -7.71
CA SER A 222 9.12 -0.88 -9.13
C SER A 222 8.97 0.34 -10.02
N VAL A 223 9.95 0.56 -10.89
CA VAL A 223 10.03 1.74 -11.78
C VAL A 223 8.81 1.87 -12.71
N TRP A 224 8.15 0.75 -13.04
CA TRP A 224 7.00 0.76 -13.96
C TRP A 224 5.83 1.61 -13.45
N ILE A 225 5.63 1.72 -12.13
CA ILE A 225 4.53 2.48 -11.52
C ILE A 225 4.68 3.96 -11.87
N TYR A 226 5.91 4.49 -11.79
CA TYR A 226 6.21 5.87 -12.15
C TYR A 226 6.07 6.10 -13.66
N LEU A 227 6.45 5.12 -14.47
CA LEU A 227 6.27 5.19 -15.93
C LEU A 227 4.78 5.22 -16.31
N ALA A 228 3.96 4.38 -15.67
CA ALA A 228 2.51 4.38 -15.84
C ALA A 228 1.90 5.71 -15.40
N ALA A 229 2.31 6.24 -14.25
CA ALA A 229 1.85 7.56 -13.77
C ALA A 229 2.25 8.70 -14.72
N ALA A 230 3.48 8.69 -15.24
CA ALA A 230 3.94 9.67 -16.22
C ALA A 230 3.15 9.58 -17.53
N LEU A 231 2.80 8.38 -17.99
CA LEU A 231 1.97 8.17 -19.17
C LEU A 231 0.55 8.73 -18.97
N VAL A 232 -0.06 8.47 -17.81
CA VAL A 232 -1.38 9.03 -17.47
C VAL A 232 -1.32 10.55 -17.41
N MET A 233 -0.28 11.12 -16.80
CA MET A 233 -0.08 12.57 -16.74
C MET A 233 0.07 13.18 -18.15
N LEU A 234 0.84 12.54 -19.03
CA LEU A 234 0.97 12.95 -20.43
C LEU A 234 -0.37 12.86 -21.17
N ALA A 235 -1.16 11.81 -20.97
CA ALA A 235 -2.47 11.66 -21.57
C ALA A 235 -3.42 12.80 -21.15
N VAL A 236 -3.47 13.10 -19.85
CA VAL A 236 -4.27 14.21 -19.30
C VAL A 236 -3.81 15.55 -19.88
N ALA A 237 -2.49 15.76 -19.99
CA ALA A 237 -1.93 16.98 -20.57
C ALA A 237 -2.32 17.12 -22.06
N VAL A 238 -2.19 16.06 -22.85
CA VAL A 238 -2.56 16.08 -24.29
C VAL A 238 -4.05 16.36 -24.47
N VAL A 239 -4.92 15.73 -23.68
CA VAL A 239 -6.37 15.99 -23.70
C VAL A 239 -6.67 17.46 -23.36
N SER A 240 -6.01 17.98 -22.32
CA SER A 240 -6.20 19.37 -21.88
C SER A 240 -5.72 20.38 -22.91
N ILE A 241 -4.56 20.13 -23.53
CA ILE A 241 -4.01 20.97 -24.62
C ILE A 241 -4.92 20.92 -25.84
N SER A 242 -5.43 19.74 -26.21
CA SER A 242 -6.31 19.58 -27.35
C SER A 242 -7.57 20.42 -27.20
N TRP A 243 -8.17 20.39 -26.01
CA TRP A 243 -9.31 21.25 -25.68
C TRP A 243 -8.94 22.74 -25.82
N GLN A 244 -7.81 23.15 -25.25
CA GLN A 244 -7.37 24.56 -25.28
C GLN A 244 -7.08 25.06 -26.69
N ALA A 245 -6.38 24.27 -27.49
CA ALA A 245 -6.02 24.66 -28.85
C ALA A 245 -7.26 24.78 -29.73
N VAL A 246 -8.25 23.90 -29.59
CA VAL A 246 -9.56 24.02 -30.28
C VAL A 246 -10.24 25.34 -29.93
N ARG A 247 -10.27 25.68 -28.64
CA ARG A 247 -10.88 26.95 -28.19
C ARG A 247 -10.15 28.17 -28.75
N LEU A 248 -8.83 28.15 -28.80
CA LEU A 248 -8.01 29.24 -29.35
C LEU A 248 -8.18 29.41 -30.87
N MET A 249 -8.30 28.30 -31.59
CA MET A 249 -8.51 28.30 -33.05
C MET A 249 -9.87 28.88 -33.44
N ASN A 250 -10.90 28.61 -32.62
CA ASN A 250 -12.28 29.04 -32.86
C ASN A 250 -12.58 30.48 -32.44
N THR A 251 -11.64 31.19 -31.79
CA THR A 251 -11.81 32.61 -31.51
C THR A 251 -11.76 33.41 -32.82
N ASP A 252 -12.83 34.16 -33.10
CA ASP A 252 -12.96 34.95 -34.31
C ASP A 252 -12.03 36.18 -34.28
N PRO A 253 -11.24 36.43 -35.35
CA PRO A 253 -10.28 37.53 -35.39
C PRO A 253 -10.96 38.91 -35.41
N VAL A 254 -12.23 38.97 -35.85
CA VAL A 254 -13.01 40.21 -35.90
C VAL A 254 -13.30 40.73 -34.50
N ASP A 255 -13.65 39.86 -33.56
CA ASP A 255 -13.89 40.25 -32.16
C ASP A 255 -12.59 40.69 -31.46
N ALA A 256 -11.47 40.03 -31.76
CA ALA A 256 -10.16 40.38 -31.21
C ALA A 256 -9.63 41.74 -31.70
N LEU A 257 -10.10 42.24 -32.84
CA LEU A 257 -9.71 43.54 -33.43
C LEU A 257 -10.72 44.67 -33.13
N LYS A 258 -11.97 44.33 -32.83
CA LYS A 258 -13.03 45.29 -32.47
C LYS A 258 -13.03 45.71 -31.00
N THR A 259 -12.25 45.05 -30.15
CA THR A 259 -12.14 45.40 -28.73
C THR A 259 -11.20 46.61 -28.59
N GLU A 260 -11.72 47.78 -28.94
CA GLU A 260 -11.40 49.05 -28.26
C GLU A 260 -12.53 49.37 -27.27
#